data_AF-A0A962FIN9-F1
#
_entry.id   AF-A0A962FIN9-F1
#
_cell.length_a   1.000
_cell.length_b   1.000
_cell.length_c   1.000
_cell.angle_alpha   90.00
_cell.angle_beta   90.00
_cell.angle_gamma   90.00
#
_symmetry.space_group_name_H-M   'P 1'
#
loop_
_entity.id
_entity.type
_entity.pdbx_description
1 polymer ?
#
loop_
_entity_poly.entity_id
_entity_poly.type
_entity_poly.pdbx_seq_one_letter_code
_entity_poly.pdbx_strand_id
1 'polypeptide(L)'
;YDISAKTVYLPDGTRLEAHSGLGAMMDNPNFAHVRMRGVTPPAIYDLREREALFHGVRAIRLTPINSSVHGRSGLLAHTYMLGPSGQSNGCVSFRDYQKFLSAFLNGQVKRLKVVASL
;
A
#
# COMPACT_ATOMS: atom_id res chain seq x y z
N TYR A 1 7.19 -0.02 -3.36
CA TYR A 1 6.05 -0.77 -3.91
C TYR A 1 6.07 -0.60 -5.41
N ASP A 2 6.33 -1.68 -6.11
CA ASP A 2 6.14 -1.79 -7.54
C ASP A 2 4.76 -2.39 -7.78
N ILE A 3 3.87 -1.62 -8.42
CA ILE A 3 2.49 -2.02 -8.65
C ILE A 3 2.42 -3.19 -9.63
N SER A 4 3.11 -3.09 -10.76
CA SER A 4 3.07 -4.12 -11.82
C SER A 4 3.70 -5.43 -11.38
N ALA A 5 4.79 -5.35 -10.61
CA ALA A 5 5.45 -6.53 -10.03
C ALA A 5 4.76 -7.06 -8.76
N LYS A 6 3.71 -6.38 -8.25
CA LYS A 6 2.95 -6.79 -7.05
C LYS A 6 3.85 -7.00 -5.83
N THR A 7 4.89 -6.17 -5.71
CA THR A 7 5.99 -6.40 -4.78
C THR A 7 6.40 -5.14 -4.04
N VAL A 8 6.57 -5.26 -2.73
CA VAL A 8 7.29 -4.29 -1.91
C VAL A 8 8.69 -4.84 -1.63
N TYR A 9 9.70 -4.05 -1.99
CA TYR A 9 11.10 -4.31 -1.70
C TYR A 9 11.47 -3.57 -0.43
N LEU A 10 11.89 -4.29 0.60
CA LEU A 10 12.40 -3.73 1.85
C LEU A 10 13.87 -3.33 1.71
N PRO A 11 14.40 -2.45 2.56
CA PRO A 11 15.80 -2.02 2.51
C PRO A 11 16.83 -3.14 2.67
N ASP A 12 16.46 -4.23 3.35
CA ASP A 12 17.31 -5.41 3.55
C ASP A 12 17.29 -6.39 2.36
N GLY A 13 16.58 -6.05 1.28
CA GLY A 13 16.42 -6.90 0.10
C GLY A 13 15.23 -7.86 0.17
N THR A 14 14.53 -7.95 1.30
CA THR A 14 13.32 -8.76 1.43
C THR A 14 12.25 -8.31 0.45
N ARG A 15 11.59 -9.27 -0.20
CA ARG A 15 10.48 -9.03 -1.14
C ARG A 15 9.18 -9.51 -0.52
N LEU A 16 8.18 -8.62 -0.47
CA LEU A 16 6.86 -8.90 0.06
C LEU A 16 5.80 -8.78 -1.04
N GLU A 17 4.96 -9.81 -1.18
CA GLU A 17 3.80 -9.78 -2.06
C GLU A 17 2.79 -8.74 -1.55
N ALA A 18 2.40 -7.82 -2.43
CA ALA A 18 1.46 -6.75 -2.13
C ALA A 18 0.61 -6.37 -3.34
N HIS A 19 -0.63 -6.01 -3.08
CA HIS A 19 -1.60 -5.62 -4.10
C HIS A 19 -2.27 -4.29 -3.80
N SER A 20 -2.89 -3.72 -4.82
CA SER A 20 -3.74 -2.56 -4.67
C SER A 20 -4.83 -2.52 -5.72
N GLY A 21 -5.97 -1.90 -5.39
CA GLY A 21 -7.10 -1.77 -6.30
C GLY A 21 -8.06 -2.97 -6.27
N LEU A 22 -9.12 -2.86 -7.06
CA LEU A 22 -10.30 -3.71 -6.98
C LEU A 22 -10.75 -4.18 -8.37
N GLY A 23 -11.11 -5.46 -8.47
CA GLY A 23 -11.60 -6.08 -9.69
C GLY A 23 -10.63 -5.93 -10.85
N ALA A 24 -11.15 -5.56 -12.02
CA ALA A 24 -10.36 -5.41 -13.25
C ALA A 24 -9.29 -4.29 -13.19
N MET A 25 -9.31 -3.42 -12.17
CA MET A 25 -8.36 -2.31 -12.00
C MET A 25 -7.23 -2.65 -11.03
N MET A 26 -7.28 -3.83 -10.41
CA MET A 26 -6.28 -4.30 -9.46
C MET A 26 -4.90 -4.43 -10.12
N ASP A 27 -3.86 -4.03 -9.40
CA ASP A 27 -2.45 -4.08 -9.82
C ASP A 27 -2.16 -3.41 -11.17
N ASN A 28 -2.98 -2.44 -11.58
CA ASN A 28 -2.82 -1.72 -12.83
C ASN A 28 -2.60 -0.21 -12.58
N PRO A 29 -1.37 0.30 -12.80
CA PRO A 29 -1.00 1.70 -12.56
C PRO A 29 -1.87 2.72 -13.31
N ASN A 30 -2.39 2.36 -14.49
CA ASN A 30 -3.17 3.26 -15.33
C ASN A 30 -4.47 3.71 -14.65
N PHE A 31 -4.96 2.94 -13.68
CA PHE A 31 -6.17 3.25 -12.93
C PHE A 31 -5.92 3.97 -11.60
N ALA A 32 -4.69 4.45 -11.32
CA ALA A 32 -4.37 5.18 -10.09
C ALA A 32 -5.32 6.37 -9.78
N HIS A 33 -5.82 7.02 -10.84
CA HIS A 33 -6.75 8.15 -10.78
C HIS A 33 -8.18 7.73 -10.36
N VAL A 34 -8.53 6.44 -10.43
CA VAL A 34 -9.88 5.96 -10.13
C VAL A 34 -10.07 5.83 -8.62
N ARG A 35 -10.97 6.64 -8.06
CA ARG A 35 -11.31 6.63 -6.64
C ARG A 35 -11.92 5.29 -6.22
N MET A 36 -11.57 4.82 -5.02
CA MET A 36 -12.06 3.57 -4.40
C MET A 36 -11.81 2.25 -5.16
N ARG A 37 -11.39 2.26 -6.43
CA ARG A 37 -11.16 1.03 -7.20
C ARG A 37 -9.76 0.94 -7.79
N GLY A 38 -9.14 2.10 -8.06
CA GLY A 38 -7.78 2.20 -8.55
C GLY A 38 -6.73 1.92 -7.48
N VAL A 39 -5.54 1.54 -7.94
CA VAL A 39 -4.34 1.30 -7.12
C VAL A 39 -3.91 2.53 -6.32
N THR A 40 -3.11 2.35 -5.28
CA THR A 40 -2.38 3.44 -4.62
C THR A 40 -1.59 4.23 -5.67
N PRO A 41 -1.78 5.56 -5.81
CA PRO A 41 -1.11 6.32 -6.85
C PRO A 41 0.43 6.32 -6.71
N PRO A 42 1.19 6.31 -7.82
CA PRO A 42 2.64 6.49 -7.78
C PRO A 42 3.02 7.82 -7.13
N ALA A 43 3.71 7.75 -5.99
CA ALA A 43 4.23 8.88 -5.23
C ALA A 43 5.16 8.35 -4.12
N ILE A 44 5.77 9.25 -3.35
CA ILE A 44 6.43 8.90 -2.08
C ILE A 44 5.45 9.22 -0.96
N TYR A 45 5.23 8.26 -0.06
CA TYR A 45 4.36 8.40 1.08
C TYR A 45 5.16 8.32 2.38
N ASP A 46 4.94 9.28 3.28
CA ASP A 46 5.30 9.13 4.69
C ASP A 46 4.37 8.12 5.36
N LEU A 47 4.95 7.26 6.20
CA LEU A 47 4.24 6.21 6.90
C LEU A 47 4.04 6.58 8.36
N ARG A 48 2.81 6.37 8.86
CA ARG A 48 2.49 6.52 10.29
C ARG A 48 1.55 5.41 10.73
N GLU A 49 1.76 4.86 11.91
CA GLU A 49 0.78 3.93 12.47
C GLU A 49 -0.56 4.64 12.73
N ARG A 50 -1.67 3.93 12.52
CA ARG A 50 -2.98 4.44 12.93
C ARG A 50 -3.15 4.32 14.45
N GLU A 51 -3.68 5.37 15.05
CA GLU A 51 -4.05 5.40 16.47
C GLU A 51 -5.13 4.37 16.84
N ALA A 52 -5.98 4.00 15.87
CA ALA A 52 -7.04 3.02 16.04
C ALA A 52 -6.95 1.91 14.98
N LEU A 53 -7.42 0.72 15.36
CA LEU A 53 -7.48 -0.44 14.47
C LEU A 53 -8.34 -0.15 13.22
N PHE A 54 -7.99 -0.76 12.10
CA PHE A 54 -8.76 -0.77 10.86
C PHE A 54 -9.43 -2.13 10.72
N HIS A 55 -10.73 -2.20 10.96
CA HIS A 55 -11.46 -3.47 10.95
C HIS A 55 -10.79 -4.56 11.83
N GLY A 56 -10.33 -4.17 13.02
CA GLY A 56 -9.62 -5.06 13.95
C GLY A 56 -8.13 -5.29 13.65
N VAL A 57 -7.59 -4.71 12.57
CA VAL A 57 -6.19 -4.90 12.17
C VAL A 57 -5.39 -3.61 12.34
N ARG A 58 -4.17 -3.69 12.88
CA ARG A 58 -3.22 -2.57 12.88
C ARG A 58 -2.90 -2.21 11.44
N ALA A 59 -3.04 -0.94 11.08
CA ALA A 59 -2.78 -0.49 9.72
C ALA A 59 -1.84 0.72 9.74
N ILE A 60 -1.03 0.85 8.70
CA ILE A 60 -0.13 1.99 8.53
C ILE A 60 -0.78 2.97 7.56
N ARG A 61 -0.91 4.24 7.94
CA ARG A 61 -1.37 5.32 7.08
C ARG A 61 -0.27 5.74 6.12
N LEU A 62 -0.66 5.93 4.85
CA LEU A 62 0.18 6.49 3.80
C LEU A 62 -0.25 7.94 3.55
N THR A 63 0.65 8.88 3.80
CA THR A 63 0.44 10.30 3.50
C THR A 63 1.40 10.74 2.40
N PRO A 64 0.92 11.18 1.23
CA PRO A 64 1.80 11.57 0.13
C PRO A 64 2.64 12.79 0.51
N ILE A 65 3.93 12.74 0.19
CA ILE A 65 4.86 13.86 0.34
C ILE A 65 4.79 14.70 -0.94
N ASN A 66 4.57 16.01 -0.81
CA ASN A 66 4.63 16.99 -1.89
C ASN A 66 3.75 16.68 -3.11
N SER A 67 2.59 16.04 -2.94
CA SER A 67 1.62 15.85 -4.03
C SER A 67 0.20 15.73 -3.53
N SER A 68 -0.76 16.24 -4.32
CA SER A 68 -2.16 15.82 -4.23
C SER A 68 -2.33 14.61 -5.16
N VAL A 69 -2.39 13.42 -4.57
CA VAL A 69 -2.53 12.15 -5.32
C VAL A 69 -3.97 11.98 -5.84
N HIS A 70 -4.35 12.79 -6.83
CA HIS A 70 -5.69 12.81 -7.44
C HIS A 70 -6.82 13.06 -6.41
N GLY A 71 -6.55 13.85 -5.37
CA GLY A 71 -7.51 14.08 -4.27
C GLY A 71 -7.85 12.82 -3.48
N ARG A 72 -7.03 11.75 -3.57
CA ARG A 72 -7.19 10.54 -2.79
C ARG A 72 -6.58 10.71 -1.40
N SER A 73 -7.30 10.25 -0.40
CA SER A 73 -6.91 10.28 1.00
C SER A 73 -7.29 8.98 1.68
N GLY A 74 -6.81 8.78 2.91
CA GLY A 74 -7.16 7.61 3.70
C GLY A 74 -6.53 6.30 3.22
N LEU A 75 -5.47 6.37 2.39
CA LEU A 75 -4.75 5.20 1.91
C LEU A 75 -3.97 4.55 3.06
N LEU A 76 -4.06 3.22 3.15
CA LEU A 76 -3.46 2.42 4.21
C LEU A 76 -2.60 1.28 3.66
N ALA A 77 -1.72 0.76 4.49
CA ALA A 77 -1.05 -0.51 4.34
C ALA A 77 -1.57 -1.49 5.41
N HIS A 78 -2.08 -2.65 5.00
CA HIS A 78 -2.71 -3.63 5.90
C HIS A 78 -2.68 -5.05 5.31
N THR A 79 -3.09 -6.07 6.08
CA THR A 79 -3.29 -7.44 5.58
C THR A 79 -4.47 -7.54 4.61
N TYR A 80 -4.65 -8.66 3.92
CA TYR A 80 -5.81 -8.84 3.05
C TYR A 80 -7.12 -8.77 3.85
N MET A 81 -8.09 -8.01 3.34
CA MET A 81 -9.41 -7.82 3.99
C MET A 81 -10.59 -8.09 3.06
N LEU A 82 -10.40 -8.00 1.74
CA LEU A 82 -11.45 -8.27 0.74
C LEU A 82 -11.22 -9.64 0.09
N GLY A 83 -11.21 -10.68 0.93
CA GLY A 83 -10.96 -12.05 0.51
C GLY A 83 -9.48 -12.38 0.23
N PRO A 84 -9.20 -13.56 -0.33
CA PRO A 84 -7.84 -14.09 -0.43
C PRO A 84 -6.99 -13.47 -1.53
N SER A 85 -7.59 -12.67 -2.42
CA SER A 85 -6.89 -12.12 -3.60
C SER A 85 -6.12 -10.84 -3.32
N GLY A 86 -6.16 -10.29 -2.09
CA GLY A 86 -5.49 -9.03 -1.76
C GLY A 86 -6.14 -7.78 -2.36
N GLN A 87 -7.38 -7.87 -2.83
CA GLN A 87 -8.09 -6.68 -3.31
C GLN A 87 -8.24 -5.63 -2.21
N SER A 88 -8.30 -4.36 -2.62
CA SER A 88 -8.51 -3.23 -1.73
C SER A 88 -9.20 -2.09 -2.45
N ASN A 89 -9.73 -1.12 -1.71
CA ASN A 89 -10.26 0.11 -2.31
C ASN A 89 -9.15 1.12 -2.68
N GLY A 90 -7.93 0.61 -2.94
CA GLY A 90 -6.73 1.36 -3.27
C GLY A 90 -5.70 1.50 -2.16
N CYS A 91 -5.89 0.82 -1.04
CA CYS A 91 -4.83 0.57 -0.04
C CYS A 91 -3.76 -0.37 -0.62
N VAL A 92 -2.59 -0.40 0.00
CA VAL A 92 -1.59 -1.45 -0.26
C VAL A 92 -1.87 -2.61 0.69
N SER A 93 -2.37 -3.72 0.17
CA SER A 93 -2.64 -4.91 0.97
C SER A 93 -1.46 -5.89 0.85
N PHE A 94 -1.10 -6.57 1.93
CA PHE A 94 0.05 -7.48 1.96
C PHE A 94 -0.39 -8.89 2.30
N ARG A 95 0.18 -9.88 1.60
CA ARG A 95 0.00 -11.29 1.97
C ARG A 95 0.63 -11.58 3.32
N ASP A 96 1.87 -11.14 3.48
CA ASP A 96 2.64 -11.23 4.72
C ASP A 96 2.80 -9.85 5.36
N TYR A 97 1.68 -9.33 5.86
CA TYR A 97 1.63 -8.00 6.45
C TYR A 97 2.48 -7.87 7.72
N GLN A 98 2.63 -8.94 8.50
CA GLN A 98 3.38 -8.90 9.75
C GLN A 98 4.87 -8.59 9.52
N LYS A 99 5.46 -9.09 8.43
CA LYS A 99 6.82 -8.71 8.04
C LYS A 99 6.93 -7.22 7.74
N PHE A 100 6.00 -6.67 6.95
CA PHE A 100 5.99 -5.23 6.65
C PHE A 100 5.80 -4.38 7.93
N LEU A 101 4.83 -4.75 8.78
CA LEU A 101 4.57 -4.06 10.03
C LEU A 101 5.80 -4.09 10.95
N SER A 102 6.44 -5.25 11.09
CA SER A 102 7.66 -5.37 11.91
C SER A 102 8.80 -4.49 11.39
N ALA A 103 9.02 -4.46 10.07
CA ALA A 103 10.02 -3.60 9.45
C ALA A 103 9.73 -2.10 9.69
N PHE A 104 8.45 -1.70 9.64
CA PHE A 104 8.03 -0.35 9.99
C PHE A 104 8.28 -0.04 11.47
N LEU A 105 7.84 -0.91 12.39
CA LEU A 105 7.98 -0.71 13.84
C LEU A 105 9.44 -0.68 14.30
N ASN A 106 10.31 -1.46 13.66
CA ASN A 106 11.74 -1.45 13.89
C ASN A 106 12.46 -0.24 13.26
N GLY A 107 11.71 0.67 12.62
CA GLY A 107 12.25 1.88 12.00
C GLY A 107 13.02 1.66 10.71
N GLN A 108 13.05 0.42 10.18
CA GLN A 108 13.69 0.10 8.90
C GLN A 108 12.96 0.77 7.74
N VAL A 109 11.63 0.89 7.83
CA VAL A 109 10.80 1.54 6.82
C VAL A 109 10.09 2.74 7.45
N LYS A 110 10.35 3.93 6.92
CA LYS A 110 9.65 5.18 7.32
C LYS A 110 8.82 5.78 6.19
N ARG A 111 9.12 5.40 4.95
CA ARG A 111 8.49 5.88 3.74
C ARG A 111 8.26 4.74 2.78
N LEU A 112 7.22 4.87 1.97
CA LEU A 112 6.94 3.97 0.87
C LEU A 112 6.97 4.74 -0.45
N LYS A 113 7.95 4.45 -1.30
CA LYS A 113 7.93 4.89 -2.70
C LYS A 113 7.07 3.92 -3.51
N VAL A 114 6.03 4.43 -4.15
CA VAL A 114 5.13 3.69 -5.04
C VAL A 114 5.47 4.07 -6.48
N VAL A 115 5.69 3.08 -7.34
CA VAL A 115 6.01 3.26 -8.76
C VAL A 115 5.13 2.34 -9.61
N ALA A 116 4.92 2.72 -10.87
CA ALA A 116 4.18 1.89 -11.82
C ALA A 116 4.93 0.57 -12.11
N SER A 117 6.24 0.67 -12.35
CA SER A 117 7.21 -0.41 -12.49
C SER A 117 8.58 0.11 -12.06
N LEU A 118 9.44 -0.75 -11.51
CA LEU A 118 10.87 -0.49 -11.35
C LEU A 118 11.64 -0.61 -12.67
#